data_AF-A0A962SZM1-F1
#
_entry.id   AF-A0A962SZM1-F1
#
_cell.length_a   1.000
_cell.length_b   1.000
_cell.length_c   1.000
_cell.angle_alpha   90.00
_cell.angle_beta   90.00
_cell.angle_gamma   90.00
#
_symmetry.space_group_name_H-M   'P 1'
#
loop_
_entity.id
_entity.type
_entity.pdbx_description
1 polymer ?
#
loop_
_entity_poly.entity_id
_entity_poly.type
_entity_poly.pdbx_seq_one_letter_code
_entity_poly.pdbx_strand_id
1 'polypeptide(L)'
;MLANRQLRLDYRSVLRLFHRSILSRRRRLTRMKPSRRYGFQYMGSRYDFTTRLLVAVDVSSSMSNDDIRLGFSLVNRFFQYGIDSIDAIAFNTEVHGEVLKRARVGKLRSQDAAARIPTR
;
A
#
# COMPACT_ATOMS: atom_id res chain seq x y z
N MET A 1 -3.72 -33.60 -17.37
CA MET A 1 -3.08 -33.68 -16.03
C MET A 1 -2.20 -32.45 -15.83
N LEU A 2 -2.68 -31.44 -15.10
CA LEU A 2 -1.91 -30.23 -14.77
C LEU A 2 -1.89 -30.00 -13.25
N ALA A 3 -1.73 -31.09 -12.48
CA ALA A 3 -1.54 -31.01 -11.05
C ALA A 3 -0.06 -31.26 -10.75
N ASN A 4 0.52 -30.41 -9.91
CA ASN A 4 1.86 -30.54 -9.33
C ASN A 4 3.04 -29.89 -10.08
N ARG A 5 2.93 -28.59 -10.38
CA ARG A 5 4.13 -27.73 -10.29
C ARG A 5 4.22 -27.25 -8.86
N GLN A 6 4.91 -28.02 -8.02
CA GLN A 6 5.38 -27.56 -6.72
C GLN A 6 6.32 -26.37 -6.99
N LEU A 7 5.76 -25.17 -7.06
CA LEU A 7 6.54 -23.95 -7.24
C LEU A 7 7.51 -23.90 -6.06
N ARG A 8 8.82 -24.04 -6.35
CA ARG A 8 9.89 -23.80 -5.37
C ARG A 8 10.00 -22.29 -5.08
N LEU A 9 8.87 -21.66 -4.75
CA LEU A 9 8.80 -20.29 -4.34
C LEU A 9 8.89 -20.25 -2.82
N ASP A 10 9.97 -19.71 -2.29
CA ASP A 10 10.02 -19.36 -0.87
C ASP A 10 9.13 -18.13 -0.62
N TYR A 11 7.83 -18.39 -0.50
CA TYR A 11 6.82 -17.37 -0.24
C TYR A 11 7.13 -16.56 1.03
N ARG A 12 7.83 -17.15 2.02
CA ARG A 12 8.22 -16.43 3.24
C ARG A 12 9.22 -15.34 2.94
N SER A 13 10.22 -15.63 2.10
CA SER A 13 11.22 -14.65 1.69
C SER A 13 10.61 -13.57 0.79
N VAL A 14 9.72 -13.93 -0.14
CA VAL A 14 8.99 -12.96 -0.98
C VAL A 14 8.14 -12.01 -0.13
N LEU A 15 7.32 -12.55 0.79
CA LEU A 15 6.48 -11.75 1.68
C LEU A 15 7.30 -10.87 2.62
N ARG A 16 8.46 -11.34 3.11
CA ARG A 16 9.37 -10.54 3.94
C ARG A 16 9.98 -9.37 3.15
N LEU A 17 10.41 -9.59 1.91
CA LEU A 17 10.91 -8.52 1.04
C LEU A 17 9.81 -7.51 0.72
N PHE A 18 8.61 -8.00 0.41
CA PHE A 18 7.46 -7.15 0.19
C PHE A 18 7.13 -6.32 1.44
N HIS A 19 7.05 -6.92 2.63
CA HIS A 19 6.83 -6.22 3.90
C HIS A 19 7.83 -5.07 4.13
N ARG A 20 9.11 -5.29 3.85
CA ARG A 20 10.14 -4.23 3.93
C ARG A 20 9.96 -3.10 2.91
N SER A 21 9.32 -3.36 1.78
CA SER A 21 9.04 -2.35 0.75
C SER A 21 7.85 -1.45 1.07
N ILE A 22 7.08 -1.80 2.10
CA ILE A 22 5.89 -1.07 2.51
C ILE A 22 6.31 0.21 3.25
N LEU A 23 6.34 1.32 2.51
CA LEU A 23 6.51 2.66 3.04
C LEU A 23 5.19 3.43 2.92
N SER A 24 4.73 4.00 4.03
CA SER A 24 3.58 4.90 4.00
C SER A 24 3.87 6.15 3.18
N ARG A 25 2.81 6.67 2.56
CA ARG A 25 2.84 7.95 1.84
C ARG A 25 2.23 9.10 2.62
N ARG A 26 1.70 8.87 3.82
CA ARG A 26 1.02 9.92 4.57
C ARG A 26 2.04 10.83 5.24
N ARG A 27 2.34 11.97 4.60
CA ARG A 27 3.20 13.01 5.17
C ARG A 27 2.41 13.83 6.18
N ARG A 28 2.85 13.85 7.44
CA ARG A 28 2.32 14.69 8.51
C ARG A 28 3.33 15.76 8.90
N LEU A 29 2.90 17.01 9.01
CA LEU A 29 3.73 18.10 9.50
C LEU A 29 3.93 17.93 11.02
N THR A 30 5.19 17.94 11.48
CA THR A 30 5.53 17.72 12.90
C THR A 30 5.86 19.00 13.63
N ARG A 31 6.23 20.06 12.92
CA ARG A 31 6.53 21.38 13.52
C ARG A 31 5.76 22.45 12.78
N MET A 32 4.76 23.01 13.47
CA MET A 32 3.99 24.15 12.99
C MET A 32 4.62 25.51 13.35
N LYS A 33 5.72 25.51 14.13
CA LYS A 33 6.46 26.73 14.45
C LYS A 33 7.34 27.15 13.26
N PRO A 34 7.16 28.36 12.71
CA PRO A 34 7.97 28.83 11.58
C PRO A 34 9.44 28.98 11.96
N SER A 35 10.31 28.70 10.99
CA SER A 35 11.74 28.99 11.08
C SER A 35 11.96 30.51 11.07
N ARG A 36 12.86 31.02 11.92
CA ARG A 36 13.23 32.44 11.90
C ARG A 36 13.92 32.85 10.59
N ARG A 37 14.64 31.92 9.93
CA ARG A 37 15.39 32.21 8.70
C ARG A 37 14.56 31.97 7.42
N TYR A 38 13.67 30.97 7.44
CA TYR A 38 12.98 30.50 6.24
C TYR A 38 11.44 30.50 6.36
N GLY A 39 10.89 31.08 7.42
CA GLY A 39 9.44 31.10 7.67
C GLY A 39 8.83 29.68 7.64
N PHE A 40 7.81 29.49 6.81
CA PHE A 40 7.11 28.22 6.61
C PHE A 40 7.62 27.39 5.42
N GLN A 41 8.69 27.81 4.72
CA GLN A 41 9.13 27.12 3.50
C GLN A 41 9.66 25.70 3.76
N TYR A 42 10.28 25.45 4.92
CA TYR A 42 10.88 24.17 5.29
C TYR A 42 10.33 23.64 6.62
N MET A 43 9.02 23.37 6.66
CA MET A 43 8.40 22.76 7.84
C MET A 43 8.87 21.32 8.02
N GLY A 44 9.17 20.96 9.27
CA GLY A 44 9.45 19.58 9.64
C GLY A 44 8.26 18.69 9.30
N SER A 45 8.52 17.55 8.66
CA SER A 45 7.51 16.57 8.33
C SER A 45 8.01 15.15 8.59
N ARG A 46 7.09 14.26 8.95
CA ARG A 46 7.34 12.82 9.04
C ARG A 46 6.35 12.09 8.15
N TYR A 47 6.70 10.87 7.77
CA TYR A 47 5.75 9.96 7.15
C TYR A 47 5.27 9.02 8.25
N ASP A 48 3.96 8.99 8.49
CA ASP A 48 3.37 8.06 9.47
C ASP A 48 3.64 6.64 8.98
N PHE A 49 4.05 5.68 9.81
CA PHE A 49 4.37 4.33 9.33
C PHE A 49 3.10 3.47 9.20
N THR A 50 2.22 3.86 8.27
CA THR A 50 0.88 3.30 8.12
C THR A 50 0.55 2.94 6.67
N THR A 51 0.19 1.70 6.39
CA THR A 51 -0.18 1.23 5.04
C THR A 51 -1.46 0.39 5.05
N ARG A 52 -2.27 0.53 4.00
CA ARG A 52 -3.44 -0.34 3.75
C ARG A 52 -3.07 -1.38 2.71
N LEU A 53 -3.33 -2.64 3.01
CA LEU A 53 -2.98 -3.77 2.15
C LEU A 53 -4.26 -4.44 1.64
N LEU A 54 -4.33 -4.68 0.33
CA LEU A 54 -5.37 -5.52 -0.28
C LEU A 54 -4.74 -6.84 -0.71
N VAL A 55 -5.33 -7.96 -0.29
CA VAL A 55 -4.96 -9.30 -0.72
C VAL A 55 -6.12 -9.89 -1.51
N ALA A 56 -5.88 -10.13 -2.80
CA ALA A 56 -6.84 -10.79 -3.67
C ALA A 56 -6.34 -12.20 -4.00
N VAL A 57 -7.16 -13.21 -3.71
CA VAL A 57 -6.85 -14.63 -3.92
C VAL A 57 -7.77 -15.18 -5.01
N ASP A 58 -7.18 -15.67 -6.08
CA ASP A 58 -7.88 -16.42 -7.12
C ASP A 58 -8.20 -17.83 -6.61
N VAL A 59 -9.49 -18.19 -6.56
CA VAL A 59 -9.97 -19.50 -6.11
C VAL A 59 -10.49 -20.38 -7.25
N SER A 60 -10.29 -19.97 -8.52
CA SER A 60 -10.76 -20.67 -9.72
C SER A 60 -10.24 -22.11 -9.87
N SER A 61 -9.21 -22.50 -9.13
CA SER A 61 -8.50 -23.77 -9.26
C SER A 61 -8.87 -24.86 -8.23
N SER A 62 -10.08 -24.85 -7.67
CA SER A 62 -10.53 -25.83 -6.66
C SER A 62 -9.68 -25.83 -5.39
N MET A 63 -9.39 -24.64 -4.86
CA MET A 63 -8.74 -24.47 -3.56
C MET A 63 -9.67 -24.93 -2.43
N SER A 64 -9.14 -25.70 -1.48
CA SER A 64 -9.91 -26.06 -0.28
C SER A 64 -10.06 -24.84 0.64
N ASN A 65 -11.09 -24.87 1.49
CA ASN A 65 -11.27 -23.85 2.53
C ASN A 65 -10.06 -23.78 3.48
N ASP A 66 -9.36 -24.89 3.67
CA ASP A 66 -8.19 -24.95 4.54
C ASP A 66 -6.96 -24.30 3.90
N ASP A 67 -6.79 -24.44 2.59
CA ASP A 67 -5.74 -23.73 1.84
C ASP A 67 -5.95 -22.21 1.89
N ILE A 68 -7.20 -21.76 1.73
CA ILE A 68 -7.58 -20.35 1.82
C ILE A 68 -7.30 -19.81 3.23
N ARG A 69 -7.71 -20.55 4.27
CA ARG A 69 -7.43 -20.20 5.67
C ARG A 69 -5.93 -20.13 5.95
N LEU A 70 -5.16 -21.09 5.45
CA LEU A 70 -3.71 -21.11 5.59
C LEU A 70 -3.09 -19.87 4.94
N GLY A 71 -3.51 -19.53 3.72
CA GLY A 71 -3.06 -18.33 3.00
C GLY A 71 -3.32 -17.05 3.80
N PHE A 72 -4.54 -16.84 4.30
CA PHE A 72 -4.84 -15.66 5.11
C PHE A 72 -4.13 -15.66 6.47
N SER A 73 -3.91 -16.82 7.08
CA SER A 73 -3.13 -16.92 8.32
C SER A 73 -1.68 -16.48 8.14
N LEU A 74 -1.09 -16.75 6.96
CA LEU A 74 0.25 -16.29 6.60
C LEU A 74 0.28 -14.78 6.44
N VAL A 75 -0.69 -14.22 5.70
CA VAL A 75 -0.85 -12.76 5.54
C VAL A 75 -0.91 -12.09 6.93
N ASN A 76 -1.79 -12.55 7.81
CA ASN A 76 -1.93 -11.99 9.16
C ASN A 76 -0.63 -12.06 9.99
N ARG A 77 0.20 -13.09 9.79
CA ARG A 77 1.47 -13.24 10.51
C ARG A 77 2.55 -12.30 9.98
N PHE A 78 2.62 -12.09 8.67
CA PHE A 78 3.64 -11.22 8.06
C PHE A 78 3.33 -9.73 8.25
N PHE A 79 2.06 -9.34 8.34
CA PHE A 79 1.62 -7.94 8.28
C PHE A 79 1.14 -7.37 9.62
N GLN A 80 1.80 -7.71 10.73
CA GLN A 80 1.43 -7.22 12.07
C GLN A 80 1.92 -5.80 12.39
N TYR A 81 2.97 -5.32 11.70
CA TYR A 81 3.60 -4.03 11.99
C TYR A 81 3.57 -3.11 10.76
N GLY A 82 3.07 -1.88 10.94
CA GLY A 82 3.01 -0.84 9.91
C GLY A 82 1.81 -0.91 8.96
N ILE A 83 0.83 -1.76 9.27
CA ILE A 83 -0.35 -2.00 8.43
C ILE A 83 -1.58 -1.56 9.22
N ASP A 84 -2.32 -0.60 8.69
CA ASP A 84 -3.52 -0.04 9.32
C ASP A 84 -4.73 -0.94 9.09
N SER A 85 -4.85 -1.50 7.89
CA SER A 85 -5.94 -2.38 7.50
C SER A 85 -5.48 -3.39 6.46
N ILE A 86 -6.00 -4.61 6.57
CA ILE A 86 -5.86 -5.67 5.57
C ILE A 86 -7.26 -5.99 5.06
N ASP A 87 -7.49 -5.70 3.79
CA ASP A 87 -8.69 -6.09 3.09
C ASP A 87 -8.37 -7.38 2.30
N ALA A 88 -9.24 -8.38 2.38
CA ALA A 88 -9.04 -9.68 1.77
C ALA A 88 -10.24 -10.03 0.88
N ILE A 89 -9.98 -10.46 -0.35
CA ILE A 89 -11.02 -10.84 -1.32
C ILE A 89 -10.64 -12.17 -1.95
N ALA A 90 -11.57 -13.12 -1.96
CA ALA A 90 -11.47 -14.34 -2.75
C ALA A 90 -12.39 -14.21 -3.97
N PHE A 91 -11.88 -14.51 -5.16
CA PHE A 91 -12.64 -14.37 -6.39
C PHE A 91 -12.55 -15.63 -7.25
N ASN A 92 -13.70 -16.05 -7.78
CA ASN A 92 -13.86 -17.23 -8.64
C ASN A 92 -14.23 -16.81 -10.07
N THR A 93 -13.59 -15.76 -10.57
CA THR A 93 -13.91 -15.18 -11.88
C THR A 93 -12.66 -14.60 -12.50
N GLU A 94 -12.67 -14.45 -13.82
CA GLU A 94 -11.54 -13.85 -14.52
C GLU A 94 -11.45 -12.36 -14.19
N VAL A 95 -10.23 -11.89 -13.92
CA VAL A 95 -9.99 -10.46 -13.70
C VAL A 95 -9.90 -9.80 -15.08
N HIS A 96 -10.94 -9.03 -15.44
CA HIS A 96 -10.99 -8.28 -16.69
C HIS A 96 -10.39 -6.87 -16.54
N GLY A 97 -9.64 -6.44 -17.55
CA GLY A 97 -9.08 -5.10 -17.66
C GLY A 97 -7.54 -5.06 -17.71
N GLU A 98 -6.98 -3.94 -18.14
CA GLU A 98 -5.53 -3.75 -18.10
C GLU A 98 -5.04 -3.55 -16.65
N VAL A 99 -3.90 -4.18 -16.32
CA VAL A 99 -3.21 -3.94 -15.04
C VAL A 99 -2.74 -2.49 -15.02
N LEU A 100 -3.47 -1.64 -14.29
CA LEU A 100 -3.09 -0.26 -14.07
C LEU A 100 -1.83 -0.21 -13.22
N LYS A 101 -0.68 -0.05 -13.88
CA LYS A 101 0.57 0.30 -13.19
C LYS A 101 0.35 1.63 -12.51
N ARG A 102 0.59 1.70 -11.20
CA ARG A 102 0.42 2.94 -10.45
C ARG A 102 1.28 4.03 -11.07
N ALA A 103 0.66 5.00 -11.74
CA ALA A 103 1.36 6.17 -12.23
C ALA A 103 2.02 6.88 -11.04
N ARG A 104 3.28 7.30 -11.19
CA ARG A 104 3.84 8.27 -10.25
C ARG A 104 2.96 9.50 -10.37
N VAL A 105 2.19 9.81 -9.32
CA VAL A 105 1.52 11.10 -9.20
C VAL A 105 2.63 12.15 -9.20
N GLY A 106 2.92 12.71 -10.36
CA GLY A 106 3.73 13.90 -10.47
C GLY A 106 3.04 14.97 -9.65
N LYS A 107 3.80 15.72 -8.84
CA LYS A 107 3.31 16.89 -8.12
C LYS A 107 2.39 17.68 -9.05
N LEU A 108 1.08 17.68 -8.79
CA LEU A 108 0.23 18.78 -9.20
C LEU A 108 0.92 20.02 -8.62
N ARG A 109 1.54 20.81 -9.50
CA ARG A 109 2.20 22.05 -9.12
C ARG A 109 1.12 22.90 -8.47
N SER A 110 1.28 23.12 -7.18
CA SER A 110 0.56 24.12 -6.40
C SER A 110 0.96 25.52 -6.87
N GLN A 111 0.68 25.86 -8.13
CA GLN A 111 0.83 27.21 -8.69
C GLN A 111 -0.53 27.88 -8.97
N ASP A 112 -1.65 27.14 -8.93
CA ASP A 112 -2.97 27.72 -9.24
C ASP A 112 -3.81 28.14 -8.01
N ALA A 113 -3.27 28.07 -6.80
CA ALA A 113 -4.02 28.39 -5.57
C ALA A 113 -3.80 29.81 -5.02
N ALA A 114 -3.07 30.69 -5.72
CA ALA A 114 -2.74 32.03 -5.24
C ALA A 114 -3.60 33.17 -5.83
N ALA A 115 -4.63 32.87 -6.62
CA ALA A 115 -5.53 33.88 -7.19
C ALA A 115 -6.93 33.78 -6.57
N ARG A 116 -7.08 34.28 -5.33
CA ARG A 116 -8.34 34.80 -4.73
C ARG A 116 -8.13 35.11 -3.25
N ILE A 117 -7.52 36.24 -2.97
CA ILE A 117 -7.81 36.99 -1.74
C ILE A 117 -8.35 38.33 -2.25
N PRO A 118 -9.67 38.60 -2.16
CA PRO A 118 -10.17 39.94 -2.41
C PRO A 118 -9.72 40.81 -1.24
N THR A 119 -8.85 41.76 -1.53
CA THR A 119 -8.54 42.89 -0.65
C THR A 119 -9.84 43.61 -0.35
N ARG A 120 -10.12 43.84 0.93
CA ARG A 120 -11.13 44.79 1.38
C ARG A 120 -10.42 45.99 1.96
#